data_AF-A0A096MCQ2-F1
#
_entry.id   AF-A0A096MCQ2-F1
#
_cell.length_a   1.000
_cell.length_b   1.000
_cell.length_c   1.000
_cell.angle_alpha   90.00
_cell.angle_beta   90.00
_cell.angle_gamma   90.00
#
_symmetry.space_group_name_H-M   'P 1'
#
loop_
_entity.id
_entity.type
_entity.pdbx_description
1 polymer ?
#
loop_
_entity_poly.entity_id
_entity_poly.type
_entity_poly.pdbx_seq_one_letter_code
_entity_poly.pdbx_strand_id
1 'polypeptide(L)'
;EEEEEAECKKKFGAVPVPGHVIQPIYQEMMEVRENERKQGHEQRKEFLLSIQKPFSFEERDKNKREKKTFHRNMKGSRQQKVVLCCLLNSKRLMDEPRLMSSMTNKNVIKLISVHIKCRDQIGEGKKNVQLQIASTQQNPAQAGCPKVRSADHLGFLDEEPTFKPKIIPDVPDFKSLHKALQREALEKKQSQDVTRCQPFFLRTSALPARKYKKPPETSQVSKMNNLGRSKSLGALTLTSTDTLPTYITDAVRQRCVAIRKSMEIRESKSQESAEWLKSYQMRSQAMKKTVLLHAKLLDPHSSLKDVCNGNVQRHREADLQRMKDYMRELRDMKARVRERPYLFEQVKQKNAKTRAEQTFRRKLEKTGIKEQFVEETGESFRFDDTDTSSEKEIQSREENVEDGKKIEDVEDKSVKSKGEEMP
;
A
#
# COMPACT_ATOMS: atom_id res chain seq x y z
N GLU A 1 32.47 -33.62 51.82
CA GLU A 1 32.55 -34.46 50.61
C GLU A 1 31.32 -35.36 50.42
N GLU A 2 31.09 -36.41 51.23
CA GLU A 2 29.98 -37.36 50.95
C GLU A 2 28.56 -36.74 51.08
N GLU A 3 28.36 -35.80 52.01
CA GLU A 3 27.09 -35.06 52.15
C GLU A 3 26.87 -34.01 51.05
N GLU A 4 27.95 -33.41 50.55
CA GLU A 4 27.91 -32.41 49.48
C GLU A 4 27.65 -33.08 48.12
N GLU A 5 28.20 -34.28 47.89
CA GLU A 5 27.88 -35.11 46.73
C GLU A 5 26.43 -35.64 46.75
N ALA A 6 25.83 -35.78 47.94
CA ALA A 6 24.42 -36.14 48.09
C ALA A 6 23.49 -34.96 47.75
N GLU A 7 23.87 -33.72 48.07
CA GLU A 7 23.12 -32.53 47.67
C GLU A 7 23.19 -32.27 46.16
N CYS A 8 24.34 -32.49 45.52
CA CYS A 8 24.48 -32.33 44.06
C CYS A 8 23.68 -33.35 43.23
N LYS A 9 23.28 -34.48 43.81
CA LYS A 9 22.42 -35.48 43.16
C LYS A 9 20.92 -35.15 43.25
N LYS A 10 20.55 -34.11 44.02
CA LYS A 10 19.15 -33.68 44.18
C LYS A 10 18.74 -32.85 42.97
N LYS A 11 17.82 -33.38 42.15
CA LYS A 11 17.26 -32.64 41.01
C LYS A 11 16.27 -31.60 41.52
N PHE A 12 16.68 -30.34 41.51
CA PHE A 12 15.80 -29.21 41.85
C PHE A 12 14.78 -29.00 40.72
N GLY A 13 13.55 -29.44 40.97
CA GLY A 13 12.38 -29.06 40.17
C GLY A 13 11.65 -27.91 40.86
N ALA A 14 11.10 -26.97 40.09
CA ALA A 14 10.23 -25.94 40.64
C ALA A 14 8.99 -26.59 41.29
N VAL A 15 8.59 -26.10 42.47
CA VAL A 15 7.35 -26.54 43.12
C VAL A 15 6.17 -26.16 42.21
N PRO A 16 5.32 -27.13 41.80
CA PRO A 16 4.21 -26.83 40.91
C PRO A 16 3.27 -25.84 41.59
N VAL A 17 2.82 -24.84 40.83
CA VAL A 17 1.95 -23.78 41.36
C VAL A 17 0.68 -24.42 41.95
N PRO A 18 0.26 -24.02 43.16
CA PRO A 18 -0.92 -24.58 43.80
C PRO A 18 -2.16 -24.54 42.90
N GLY A 19 -2.90 -25.66 42.84
CA GLY A 19 -4.03 -25.83 41.92
C GLY A 19 -5.15 -24.80 42.08
N HIS A 20 -5.30 -24.19 43.26
CA HIS A 20 -6.27 -23.14 43.53
C HIS A 20 -5.98 -21.83 42.78
N VAL A 21 -4.76 -21.63 42.27
CA VAL A 21 -4.40 -20.46 41.43
C VAL A 21 -4.72 -20.74 39.96
N ILE A 22 -4.56 -22.00 39.52
CA ILE A 22 -4.75 -22.39 38.11
C ILE A 22 -6.23 -22.62 37.80
N GLN A 23 -6.99 -23.23 38.71
CA GLN A 23 -8.38 -23.61 38.45
C GLN A 23 -9.33 -22.42 38.22
N PRO A 24 -9.31 -21.34 39.03
CA PRO A 24 -10.20 -20.20 38.81
C PRO A 24 -9.89 -19.47 37.51
N ILE A 25 -8.61 -19.23 37.21
CA ILE A 25 -8.17 -18.58 35.96
C ILE A 25 -8.53 -19.45 34.76
N TYR A 26 -8.35 -20.77 34.86
CA TYR A 26 -8.72 -21.68 33.79
C TYR A 26 -10.23 -21.74 33.56
N GLN A 27 -11.05 -21.73 34.62
CA GLN A 27 -12.50 -21.67 34.53
C GLN A 27 -12.96 -20.38 33.84
N GLU A 28 -12.42 -19.23 34.24
CA GLU A 28 -12.72 -17.94 33.62
C GLU A 28 -12.33 -17.93 32.12
N MET A 29 -11.14 -18.42 31.77
CA MET A 29 -10.73 -18.55 30.37
C MET A 29 -11.61 -19.52 29.56
N MET A 30 -12.18 -20.53 30.19
CA MET A 30 -13.08 -21.48 29.54
C MET A 30 -14.47 -20.88 29.33
N GLU A 31 -14.98 -20.13 30.31
CA GLU A 31 -16.24 -19.40 30.21
C GLU A 31 -16.18 -18.31 29.13
N VAL A 32 -15.10 -17.54 29.06
CA VAL A 32 -14.88 -16.56 27.99
C VAL A 32 -14.90 -17.22 26.61
N ARG A 33 -14.15 -18.33 26.42
CA ARG A 33 -14.15 -19.10 25.15
C ARG A 33 -15.51 -19.71 24.82
N GLU A 34 -16.32 -20.05 25.83
CA GLU A 34 -17.68 -20.54 25.62
C GLU A 34 -18.64 -19.43 25.19
N ASN A 35 -18.51 -18.25 25.80
CA ASN A 35 -19.28 -17.07 25.44
C ASN A 35 -18.95 -16.61 24.01
N GLU A 36 -17.68 -16.62 23.62
CA GLU A 36 -17.25 -16.33 22.24
C GLU A 36 -17.85 -17.33 21.23
N ARG A 37 -17.86 -18.64 21.59
CA ARG A 37 -18.50 -19.67 20.75
C ARG A 37 -19.99 -19.43 20.60
N LYS A 38 -20.69 -19.09 21.69
CA LYS A 38 -22.14 -18.80 21.70
C LYS A 38 -22.45 -17.58 20.83
N GLN A 39 -21.72 -16.48 21.02
CA GLN A 39 -21.87 -15.26 20.22
C GLN A 39 -21.63 -15.51 18.73
N GLY A 40 -20.57 -16.25 18.39
CA GLY A 40 -20.30 -16.63 16.99
C GLY A 40 -21.41 -17.51 16.39
N HIS A 41 -22.06 -18.34 17.20
CA HIS A 41 -23.21 -19.14 16.77
C HIS A 41 -24.45 -18.28 16.55
N GLU A 42 -24.71 -17.32 17.44
CA GLU A 42 -25.81 -16.36 17.33
C GLU A 42 -25.66 -15.46 16.10
N GLN A 43 -24.48 -14.88 15.88
CA GLN A 43 -24.20 -14.05 14.71
C GLN A 43 -24.41 -14.80 13.39
N ARG A 44 -23.95 -16.06 13.31
CA ARG A 44 -24.20 -16.91 12.14
C ARG A 44 -25.69 -17.23 11.97
N LYS A 45 -26.40 -17.49 13.06
CA LYS A 45 -27.85 -17.74 13.03
C LYS A 45 -28.61 -16.51 12.53
N GLU A 46 -28.31 -15.32 13.06
CA GLU A 46 -28.91 -14.05 12.63
C GLU A 46 -28.60 -13.74 11.17
N PHE A 47 -27.36 -13.95 10.74
CA PHE A 47 -26.96 -13.79 9.35
C PHE A 47 -27.74 -14.74 8.43
N LEU A 48 -27.88 -16.02 8.79
CA LEU A 48 -28.67 -16.99 8.02
C LEU A 48 -30.15 -16.59 7.96
N LEU A 49 -30.73 -16.12 9.06
CA LEU A 49 -32.11 -15.62 9.09
C LEU A 49 -32.28 -14.37 8.22
N SER A 50 -31.29 -13.48 8.17
CA SER A 50 -31.32 -12.29 7.30
C SER A 50 -31.25 -12.65 5.80
N ILE A 51 -30.56 -13.74 5.47
CA ILE A 51 -30.43 -14.25 4.09
C ILE A 51 -31.64 -15.10 3.70
N GLN A 52 -32.33 -15.67 4.69
CA GLN A 52 -33.56 -16.41 4.50
C GLN A 52 -34.65 -15.46 3.97
N LYS A 53 -34.75 -15.39 2.65
CA LYS A 53 -35.91 -14.79 1.99
C LYS A 53 -37.09 -15.70 2.25
N PRO A 54 -38.14 -15.27 2.99
CA PRO A 54 -39.33 -16.09 3.10
C PRO A 54 -39.83 -16.36 1.69
N PHE A 55 -40.17 -17.62 1.40
CA PHE A 55 -40.79 -17.92 0.12
C PHE A 55 -41.99 -16.98 -0.03
N SER A 56 -42.18 -16.42 -1.23
CA SER A 56 -43.31 -15.52 -1.55
C SER A 56 -44.69 -16.11 -1.22
N PHE A 57 -44.76 -17.38 -0.79
CA PHE A 57 -45.94 -18.01 -0.23
C PHE A 57 -46.30 -17.49 1.17
N GLU A 58 -45.36 -17.22 2.08
CA GLU A 58 -45.69 -16.73 3.42
C GLU A 58 -46.18 -15.28 3.37
N GLU A 59 -45.52 -14.42 2.60
CA GLU A 59 -46.02 -13.06 2.33
C GLU A 59 -47.35 -13.08 1.56
N ARG A 60 -47.56 -14.03 0.64
CA ARG A 60 -48.84 -14.21 -0.07
C ARG A 60 -49.93 -14.70 0.87
N ASP A 61 -49.63 -15.60 1.79
CA ASP A 61 -50.60 -16.13 2.77
C ASP A 61 -50.90 -15.12 3.86
N LYS A 62 -49.93 -14.33 4.34
CA LYS A 62 -50.15 -13.15 5.20
C LYS A 62 -51.00 -12.12 4.47
N ASN A 63 -50.64 -11.72 3.25
CA ASN A 63 -51.46 -10.83 2.42
C ASN A 63 -52.85 -11.42 2.13
N LYS A 64 -53.01 -12.74 1.98
CA LYS A 64 -54.31 -13.39 1.76
C LYS A 64 -55.12 -13.43 3.05
N ARG A 65 -54.49 -13.60 4.22
CA ARG A 65 -55.11 -13.49 5.55
C ARG A 65 -55.50 -12.04 5.85
N GLU A 66 -54.63 -11.09 5.58
CA GLU A 66 -54.87 -9.64 5.69
C GLU A 66 -55.93 -9.16 4.70
N LYS A 67 -55.93 -9.65 3.45
CA LYS A 67 -57.02 -9.39 2.50
C LYS A 67 -58.31 -10.04 2.97
N LYS A 68 -58.29 -11.25 3.55
CA LYS A 68 -59.50 -11.87 4.13
C LYS A 68 -60.03 -11.09 5.33
N THR A 69 -59.18 -10.56 6.21
CA THR A 69 -59.60 -9.70 7.33
C THR A 69 -60.08 -8.34 6.83
N PHE A 70 -59.42 -7.75 5.83
CA PHE A 70 -59.82 -6.50 5.18
C PHE A 70 -61.16 -6.64 4.42
N HIS A 71 -61.37 -7.73 3.69
CA HIS A 71 -62.65 -8.04 3.02
C HIS A 71 -63.76 -8.39 4.02
N ARG A 72 -63.42 -8.87 5.22
CA ARG A 72 -64.40 -9.05 6.32
C ARG A 72 -64.81 -7.70 6.91
N ASN A 73 -63.90 -6.73 6.96
CA ASN A 73 -64.12 -5.38 7.50
C ASN A 73 -64.68 -4.39 6.45
N MET A 74 -64.65 -4.72 5.16
CA MET A 74 -65.17 -3.93 4.03
C MET A 74 -66.33 -4.63 3.30
N LYS A 75 -67.26 -5.27 4.02
CA LYS A 75 -68.57 -5.62 3.46
C LYS A 75 -69.46 -4.37 3.43
N GLY A 76 -69.25 -3.54 2.43
CA GLY A 76 -70.02 -2.33 2.20
C GLY A 76 -69.69 -1.63 0.89
N SER A 77 -69.58 -2.35 -0.23
CA SER A 77 -69.90 -1.86 -1.59
C SER A 77 -69.50 -2.90 -2.65
N ARG A 78 -70.31 -2.95 -3.71
CA ARG A 78 -70.32 -3.99 -4.75
C ARG A 78 -69.36 -3.65 -5.91
N GLN A 79 -68.69 -4.71 -6.36
CA GLN A 79 -68.36 -5.08 -7.75
C GLN A 79 -67.47 -4.17 -8.62
N GLN A 80 -66.33 -4.74 -9.03
CA GLN A 80 -65.98 -4.91 -10.46
C GLN A 80 -64.94 -6.04 -10.60
N LYS A 81 -65.26 -7.04 -11.44
CA LYS A 81 -64.38 -8.17 -11.79
C LYS A 81 -63.57 -7.78 -13.02
N VAL A 82 -62.24 -7.80 -12.93
CA VAL A 82 -61.34 -7.83 -14.09
C VAL A 82 -60.48 -9.07 -14.01
N VAL A 83 -60.56 -9.86 -15.09
CA VAL A 83 -59.84 -11.11 -15.33
C VAL A 83 -58.38 -10.80 -15.58
N LEU A 84 -57.46 -11.35 -14.77
CA LEU A 84 -56.03 -11.35 -15.07
C LEU A 84 -55.57 -12.77 -15.41
N CYS A 85 -55.40 -12.97 -16.71
CA CYS A 85 -54.82 -14.14 -17.34
C CYS A 85 -53.32 -14.26 -16.98
N CYS A 86 -52.93 -15.45 -16.55
CA CYS A 86 -51.54 -15.84 -16.35
C CYS A 86 -50.82 -15.92 -17.70
N LEU A 87 -49.79 -15.10 -17.89
CA LEU A 87 -48.83 -15.25 -18.98
C LEU A 87 -47.46 -15.64 -18.43
N LEU A 88 -46.96 -16.70 -19.04
CA LEU A 88 -45.75 -17.45 -18.77
C LEU A 88 -44.44 -16.66 -18.88
N ASN A 89 -43.49 -17.09 -18.05
CA ASN A 89 -42.08 -17.40 -18.31
C ASN A 89 -41.24 -16.56 -19.31
N SER A 90 -40.05 -16.23 -18.81
CA SER A 90 -38.74 -16.34 -19.47
C SER A 90 -38.48 -15.49 -20.72
N LYS A 91 -37.47 -14.61 -20.61
CA LYS A 91 -36.19 -14.74 -21.34
C LYS A 91 -35.24 -13.63 -20.88
N ARG A 92 -34.14 -14.07 -20.25
CA ARG A 92 -32.91 -13.27 -20.11
C ARG A 92 -32.38 -13.08 -21.52
N LEU A 93 -32.31 -11.82 -21.96
CA LEU A 93 -31.63 -11.43 -23.17
C LEU A 93 -30.16 -11.23 -22.81
N MET A 94 -29.30 -11.96 -23.52
CA MET A 94 -27.86 -11.77 -23.55
C MET A 94 -27.58 -10.50 -24.36
N ASP A 95 -26.80 -9.58 -23.80
CA ASP A 95 -26.23 -8.45 -24.53
C ASP A 95 -25.00 -8.93 -25.32
N GLU A 96 -25.04 -8.69 -26.62
CA GLU A 96 -23.93 -8.89 -27.57
C GLU A 96 -23.01 -7.65 -27.56
N PRO A 97 -21.67 -7.80 -27.65
CA PRO A 97 -20.73 -6.69 -27.57
C PRO A 97 -20.35 -6.16 -28.96
N ARG A 98 -20.60 -4.88 -29.23
CA ARG A 98 -19.96 -4.19 -30.38
C ARG A 98 -19.31 -2.86 -30.01
N LEU A 99 -18.00 -2.88 -30.23
CA LEU A 99 -17.08 -1.83 -30.69
C LEU A 99 -16.93 -0.54 -29.86
N MET A 100 -15.80 -0.50 -29.15
CA MET A 100 -14.71 0.49 -29.31
C MET A 100 -15.01 1.73 -30.19
N SER A 101 -14.96 2.93 -29.59
CA SER A 101 -13.98 3.98 -29.91
C SER A 101 -14.36 5.33 -29.28
N SER A 102 -13.75 5.67 -28.14
CA SER A 102 -13.26 7.05 -27.85
C SER A 102 -12.36 6.98 -26.61
N MET A 103 -11.11 6.59 -26.83
CA MET A 103 -10.12 6.62 -25.77
C MET A 103 -9.75 8.08 -25.51
N THR A 104 -10.29 8.68 -24.44
CA THR A 104 -9.95 10.06 -24.08
C THR A 104 -8.45 10.17 -23.79
N ASN A 105 -7.82 11.28 -24.20
CA ASN A 105 -6.39 11.57 -24.02
C ASN A 105 -5.88 11.32 -22.58
N LYS A 106 -6.76 11.43 -21.59
CA LYS A 106 -6.50 11.16 -20.16
C LYS A 106 -6.12 9.71 -19.88
N ASN A 107 -6.68 8.74 -20.61
CA ASN A 107 -6.38 7.32 -20.44
C ASN A 107 -5.09 6.91 -21.13
N VAL A 108 -4.76 7.54 -22.26
CA VAL A 108 -3.46 7.36 -22.95
C VAL A 108 -2.32 7.91 -22.10
N ILE A 109 -2.49 9.09 -21.50
CA ILE A 109 -1.49 9.68 -20.59
C ILE A 109 -1.31 8.82 -19.33
N LYS A 110 -2.39 8.24 -18.78
CA LYS A 110 -2.29 7.28 -17.66
C LYS A 110 -1.55 6.01 -18.06
N LEU A 111 -1.80 5.47 -19.25
CA LEU A 111 -1.12 4.27 -19.73
C LEU A 111 0.37 4.53 -19.96
N ILE A 112 0.73 5.68 -20.56
CA ILE A 112 2.11 6.12 -20.76
C ILE A 112 2.81 6.37 -19.41
N SER A 113 2.13 7.01 -18.44
CA SER A 113 2.62 7.23 -17.08
C SER A 113 2.94 5.92 -16.35
N VAL A 114 2.07 4.91 -16.48
CA VAL A 114 2.30 3.57 -15.92
C VAL A 114 3.48 2.89 -16.62
N HIS A 115 3.59 3.02 -17.94
CA HIS A 115 4.67 2.42 -18.71
C HIS A 115 6.04 3.04 -18.41
N ILE A 116 6.10 4.36 -18.19
CA ILE A 116 7.32 5.08 -17.76
C ILE A 116 7.70 4.67 -16.33
N LYS A 117 6.75 4.66 -15.39
CA LYS A 117 7.01 4.21 -14.01
C LYS A 117 7.49 2.78 -13.90
N CYS A 118 6.98 1.87 -14.74
CA CYS A 118 7.46 0.49 -14.79
C CYS A 118 8.86 0.38 -15.42
N ARG A 119 9.19 1.24 -16.38
CA ARG A 119 10.52 1.24 -17.02
C ARG A 119 11.61 1.74 -16.07
N ASP A 120 11.33 2.76 -15.26
CA ASP A 120 12.28 3.32 -14.29
C ASP A 120 12.60 2.33 -13.16
N GLN A 121 11.58 1.58 -12.68
CA GLN A 121 11.79 0.51 -11.69
C GLN A 121 12.66 -0.65 -12.22
N ILE A 122 12.62 -0.92 -13.53
CA ILE A 122 13.45 -1.97 -14.15
C ILE A 122 14.87 -1.48 -14.45
N GLY A 123 15.07 -0.17 -14.68
CA GLY A 123 16.39 0.43 -14.88
C GLY A 123 17.25 0.48 -13.61
N GLU A 124 16.63 0.70 -12.45
CA GLU A 124 17.29 0.70 -11.13
C GLU A 124 17.71 -0.72 -10.70
N GLY A 125 16.90 -1.75 -11.00
CA GLY A 125 17.20 -3.14 -10.68
C GLY A 125 18.34 -3.76 -11.49
N LYS A 126 18.60 -3.27 -12.71
CA LYS A 126 19.67 -3.80 -13.58
C LYS A 126 21.08 -3.39 -13.17
N LYS A 127 21.24 -2.30 -12.39
CA LYS A 127 22.56 -1.83 -11.93
C LYS A 127 23.10 -2.64 -10.74
N ASN A 128 22.21 -3.22 -9.92
CA ASN A 128 22.60 -4.01 -8.74
C ASN A 128 22.92 -5.48 -9.03
N VAL A 129 22.40 -6.06 -10.12
CA VAL A 129 22.67 -7.46 -10.49
C VAL A 129 24.05 -7.65 -11.13
N GLN A 130 24.58 -6.62 -11.82
CA GLN A 130 25.88 -6.69 -12.48
C GLN A 130 27.07 -6.73 -11.49
N LEU A 131 26.90 -6.24 -10.26
CA LEU A 131 27.96 -6.20 -9.25
C LEU A 131 28.12 -7.50 -8.45
N GLN A 132 27.11 -8.38 -8.42
CA GLN A 132 27.18 -9.64 -7.68
C GLN A 132 27.74 -10.82 -8.49
N ILE A 133 27.74 -10.73 -9.82
CA ILE A 133 28.22 -11.81 -10.70
C ILE A 133 29.75 -11.82 -10.83
N ALA A 134 30.44 -10.73 -10.45
CA ALA A 134 31.90 -10.59 -10.61
C ALA A 134 32.76 -11.21 -9.48
N SER A 135 32.16 -11.79 -8.43
CA SER A 135 32.88 -12.18 -7.20
C SER A 135 32.94 -13.68 -6.93
N THR A 136 32.50 -14.55 -7.85
CA THR A 136 32.51 -16.01 -7.61
C THR A 136 33.06 -16.74 -8.83
N GLN A 137 34.36 -16.58 -9.08
CA GLN A 137 35.14 -17.57 -9.82
C GLN A 137 36.48 -17.73 -9.10
N GLN A 138 36.53 -18.66 -8.15
CA GLN A 138 37.78 -19.30 -7.74
C GLN A 138 37.71 -20.76 -8.18
N ASN A 139 38.75 -21.16 -8.91
CA ASN A 139 39.02 -22.54 -9.33
C ASN A 139 39.12 -23.47 -8.11
N PRO A 140 38.78 -24.76 -8.30
CA PRO A 140 39.80 -25.76 -7.97
C PRO A 140 39.92 -26.81 -9.07
N ALA A 141 41.07 -26.82 -9.72
CA ALA A 141 41.59 -27.98 -10.42
C ALA A 141 42.63 -28.63 -9.49
N GLN A 142 42.36 -29.87 -9.08
CA GLN A 142 43.28 -30.95 -8.66
C GLN A 142 42.42 -32.02 -7.97
N ALA A 143 42.09 -33.13 -8.63
CA ALA A 143 42.92 -34.33 -8.76
C ALA A 143 43.35 -34.90 -7.40
N GLY A 144 42.73 -36.03 -7.01
CA GLY A 144 43.17 -36.79 -5.84
C GLY A 144 42.10 -37.71 -5.28
N CYS A 145 41.83 -38.84 -5.95
CA CYS A 145 41.20 -39.99 -5.30
C CYS A 145 42.26 -40.76 -4.49
N PRO A 146 42.01 -41.06 -3.21
CA PRO A 146 42.52 -42.27 -2.60
C PRO A 146 41.37 -43.27 -2.42
N LYS A 147 41.45 -44.38 -3.16
CA LYS A 147 40.63 -45.57 -2.97
C LYS A 147 40.97 -46.20 -1.62
N VAL A 148 40.00 -46.30 -0.71
CA VAL A 148 40.04 -47.27 0.38
C VAL A 148 38.85 -48.20 0.20
N ARG A 149 39.17 -49.47 -0.08
CA ARG A 149 38.22 -50.57 -0.07
C ARG A 149 38.15 -51.13 1.34
N SER A 150 36.96 -51.17 1.91
CA SER A 150 36.43 -52.32 2.65
C SER A 150 35.14 -51.91 3.36
N ALA A 151 34.03 -52.48 2.92
CA ALA A 151 33.04 -53.14 3.78
C ALA A 151 31.84 -53.44 2.89
N ASP A 152 31.86 -54.65 2.35
CA ASP A 152 30.66 -55.42 2.04
C ASP A 152 29.63 -55.19 3.16
N HIS A 153 28.35 -55.01 2.82
CA HIS A 153 27.12 -55.03 3.65
C HIS A 153 26.11 -53.92 3.34
N LEU A 154 26.22 -53.17 2.22
CA LEU A 154 25.15 -52.25 1.80
C LEU A 154 24.81 -52.40 0.32
N GLY A 155 24.34 -53.59 -0.08
CA GLY A 155 23.81 -53.87 -1.43
C GLY A 155 22.49 -53.14 -1.78
N PHE A 156 22.09 -52.16 -0.98
CA PHE A 156 20.93 -51.28 -1.24
C PHE A 156 21.36 -49.86 -1.66
N LEU A 157 22.66 -49.57 -1.72
CA LEU A 157 23.18 -48.25 -2.12
C LEU A 157 23.67 -48.17 -3.57
N ASP A 158 23.75 -49.30 -4.29
CA ASP A 158 24.20 -49.36 -5.69
C ASP A 158 23.04 -49.37 -6.73
N GLU A 159 21.78 -49.36 -6.28
CA GLU A 159 20.66 -49.10 -7.20
C GLU A 159 20.53 -47.58 -7.40
N GLU A 160 20.97 -47.10 -8.57
CA GLU A 160 20.67 -45.72 -8.96
C GLU A 160 19.14 -45.51 -8.88
N PRO A 161 18.65 -44.53 -8.10
CA PRO A 161 17.21 -44.29 -7.98
C PRO A 161 16.64 -44.07 -9.38
N THR A 162 15.63 -44.86 -9.75
CA THR A 162 15.02 -44.83 -11.09
C THR A 162 14.48 -43.44 -11.44
N PHE A 163 14.16 -42.64 -10.41
CA PHE A 163 13.70 -41.28 -10.55
C PHE A 163 14.87 -40.29 -10.52
N LYS A 164 15.31 -39.88 -11.71
CA LYS A 164 16.19 -38.71 -11.88
C LYS A 164 15.31 -37.50 -12.23
N PRO A 165 14.95 -36.63 -11.28
CA PRO A 165 14.18 -35.44 -11.60
C PRO A 165 14.99 -34.58 -12.57
N LYS A 166 14.34 -34.10 -13.64
CA LYS A 166 14.93 -33.08 -14.51
C LYS A 166 15.03 -31.79 -13.70
N ILE A 167 16.19 -31.58 -13.07
CA ILE A 167 16.53 -30.31 -12.46
C ILE A 167 16.66 -29.33 -13.60
N ILE A 168 15.67 -28.45 -13.78
CA ILE A 168 15.75 -27.36 -14.74
C ILE A 168 16.68 -26.31 -14.11
N PRO A 169 17.93 -26.16 -14.59
CA PRO A 169 18.90 -25.27 -13.95
C PRO A 169 18.53 -23.79 -14.14
N ASP A 170 17.81 -23.49 -15.23
CA ASP A 170 17.36 -22.16 -15.56
C ASP A 170 15.92 -21.93 -15.12
N VAL A 171 15.74 -20.84 -14.38
CA VAL A 171 14.43 -20.38 -13.94
C VAL A 171 13.58 -20.05 -15.17
N PRO A 172 12.43 -20.75 -15.40
CA PRO A 172 11.57 -20.46 -16.53
C PRO A 172 11.10 -19.01 -16.51
N ASP A 173 10.96 -18.37 -17.67
CA ASP A 173 10.42 -17.00 -17.75
C ASP A 173 8.93 -17.00 -17.40
N PHE A 174 8.65 -16.80 -16.11
CA PHE A 174 7.30 -16.72 -15.55
C PHE A 174 6.46 -15.62 -16.20
N LYS A 175 7.06 -14.58 -16.78
CA LYS A 175 6.30 -13.51 -17.46
C LYS A 175 5.77 -14.01 -18.79
N SER A 176 6.59 -14.71 -19.57
CA SER A 176 6.14 -15.33 -20.82
C SER A 176 5.06 -16.38 -20.55
N LEU A 177 5.26 -17.20 -19.51
CA LEU A 177 4.34 -18.26 -19.13
C LEU A 177 3.00 -17.71 -18.65
N HIS A 178 3.03 -16.65 -17.82
CA HIS A 178 1.82 -15.98 -17.36
C HIS A 178 1.03 -15.36 -18.53
N LYS A 179 1.72 -14.74 -19.50
CA LYS A 179 1.09 -14.22 -20.72
C LYS A 179 0.52 -15.33 -21.61
N ALA A 180 1.18 -16.47 -21.69
CA ALA A 180 0.68 -17.63 -22.43
C ALA A 180 -0.57 -18.19 -21.77
N LEU A 181 -0.57 -18.37 -20.45
CA LEU A 181 -1.71 -18.83 -19.67
C LEU A 181 -2.90 -17.87 -19.77
N GLN A 182 -2.65 -16.56 -19.71
CA GLN A 182 -3.70 -15.57 -19.91
C GLN A 182 -4.29 -15.63 -21.32
N ARG A 183 -3.46 -15.77 -22.36
CA ARG A 183 -3.94 -15.96 -23.74
C ARG A 183 -4.77 -17.22 -23.87
N GLU A 184 -4.29 -18.35 -23.34
CA GLU A 184 -5.02 -19.62 -23.38
C GLU A 184 -6.36 -19.53 -22.63
N ALA A 185 -6.42 -18.82 -21.51
CA ALA A 185 -7.67 -18.58 -20.79
C ALA A 185 -8.65 -17.70 -21.58
N LEU A 186 -8.17 -16.80 -22.43
CA LEU A 186 -9.00 -15.99 -23.33
C LEU A 186 -9.47 -16.81 -24.54
N GLU A 187 -8.59 -17.61 -25.13
CA GLU A 187 -8.92 -18.54 -26.22
C GLU A 187 -9.95 -19.58 -25.77
N LYS A 188 -9.79 -20.21 -24.60
CA LYS A 188 -10.74 -21.18 -24.05
C LYS A 188 -12.12 -20.58 -23.76
N LYS A 189 -12.20 -19.28 -23.46
CA LYS A 189 -13.48 -18.56 -23.33
C LYS A 189 -14.17 -18.34 -24.67
N GLN A 190 -13.40 -18.26 -25.76
CA GLN A 190 -13.91 -18.11 -27.11
C GLN A 190 -14.21 -19.47 -27.77
N SER A 191 -13.46 -20.52 -27.41
CA SER A 191 -13.55 -21.85 -28.02
C SER A 191 -14.40 -22.86 -27.24
N GLN A 192 -14.97 -22.49 -26.08
CA GLN A 192 -16.05 -23.27 -25.48
C GLN A 192 -17.32 -23.07 -26.31
N ASP A 193 -17.45 -23.87 -27.37
CA ASP A 193 -18.75 -24.25 -27.87
C ASP A 193 -19.58 -24.72 -26.66
N VAL A 194 -20.56 -23.91 -26.27
CA VAL A 194 -21.56 -24.22 -25.23
C VAL A 194 -21.93 -25.68 -25.40
N THR A 195 -21.80 -26.50 -24.34
CA THR A 195 -22.15 -27.93 -24.34
C THR A 195 -23.37 -28.15 -25.23
N ARG A 196 -23.15 -28.65 -26.45
CA ARG A 196 -24.24 -28.85 -27.39
C ARG A 196 -25.05 -29.99 -26.81
N CYS A 197 -26.20 -29.67 -26.23
CA CYS A 197 -27.20 -30.65 -25.84
C CYS A 197 -27.55 -31.45 -27.09
N GLN A 198 -27.02 -32.66 -27.21
CA GLN A 198 -27.43 -33.58 -28.25
C GLN A 198 -28.92 -33.85 -28.02
N PRO A 199 -29.80 -33.54 -28.98
CA PRO A 199 -31.20 -33.85 -28.81
C PRO A 199 -31.34 -35.37 -28.70
N PHE A 200 -31.66 -35.86 -27.51
CA PHE A 200 -32.02 -37.25 -27.33
C PHE A 200 -33.50 -37.39 -27.68
N PHE A 201 -33.83 -38.41 -28.46
CA PHE A 201 -35.22 -38.73 -28.76
C PHE A 201 -35.85 -39.38 -27.52
N LEU A 202 -36.52 -38.57 -26.70
CA LEU A 202 -37.36 -39.09 -25.63
C LEU A 202 -38.50 -39.89 -26.29
N ARG A 203 -38.61 -41.19 -25.99
CA ARG A 203 -39.59 -42.14 -26.58
C ARG A 203 -41.04 -41.87 -26.14
N THR A 204 -41.45 -40.61 -26.00
CA THR A 204 -42.81 -40.20 -25.66
C THR A 204 -43.80 -40.42 -26.80
N SER A 205 -43.35 -40.64 -28.03
CA SER A 205 -44.21 -41.00 -29.17
C SER A 205 -44.84 -42.40 -29.04
N ALA A 206 -44.28 -43.28 -28.21
CA ALA A 206 -44.84 -44.61 -27.95
C ALA A 206 -45.89 -44.62 -26.81
N LEU A 207 -46.13 -43.48 -26.15
CA LEU A 207 -47.15 -43.38 -25.11
C LEU A 207 -48.51 -43.05 -25.74
N PRO A 208 -49.56 -43.85 -25.50
CA PRO A 208 -50.89 -43.55 -26.04
C PRO A 208 -51.41 -42.24 -25.45
N ALA A 209 -51.89 -41.35 -26.32
CA ALA A 209 -52.52 -40.10 -25.92
C ALA A 209 -53.70 -40.40 -24.97
N ARG A 210 -53.67 -39.81 -23.77
CA ARG A 210 -54.75 -39.93 -22.77
C ARG A 210 -56.05 -39.45 -23.40
N LYS A 211 -56.97 -40.37 -23.71
CA LYS A 211 -58.29 -40.05 -24.27
C LYS A 211 -59.07 -39.23 -23.24
N TYR A 212 -59.16 -37.92 -23.48
CA TYR A 212 -60.04 -37.01 -22.76
C TYR A 212 -61.49 -37.36 -23.12
N LYS A 213 -62.25 -37.91 -22.17
CA LYS A 213 -63.70 -38.05 -22.32
C LYS A 213 -64.32 -36.65 -22.23
N LYS A 214 -64.86 -36.16 -23.35
CA LYS A 214 -65.68 -34.94 -23.37
C LYS A 214 -67.03 -35.23 -22.69
N PRO A 215 -67.53 -34.38 -21.78
CA PRO A 215 -68.94 -34.38 -21.38
C PRO A 215 -69.82 -33.88 -22.53
N PRO A 216 -71.11 -34.25 -22.56
CA PRO A 216 -71.99 -34.03 -23.70
C PRO A 216 -72.24 -32.55 -24.00
N GLU A 217 -72.44 -32.33 -25.30
CA GLU A 217 -72.57 -31.08 -26.03
C GLU A 217 -73.80 -30.28 -25.60
N THR A 218 -73.58 -29.01 -25.25
CA THR A 218 -74.55 -27.95 -25.57
C THR A 218 -73.90 -27.01 -26.57
N SER A 219 -74.61 -26.86 -27.68
CA SER A 219 -74.28 -26.11 -28.88
C SER A 219 -74.07 -24.62 -28.63
N GLN A 220 -72.91 -24.09 -29.03
CA GLN A 220 -72.85 -22.92 -29.92
C GLN A 220 -71.43 -22.69 -30.42
N VAL A 221 -71.32 -22.71 -31.74
CA VAL A 221 -70.12 -22.52 -32.54
C VAL A 221 -69.78 -21.04 -32.60
N SER A 222 -68.54 -20.67 -32.26
CA SER A 222 -67.84 -19.62 -33.02
C SER A 222 -66.35 -19.96 -33.10
N LYS A 223 -65.90 -20.18 -34.34
CA LYS A 223 -64.53 -20.53 -34.73
C LYS A 223 -63.64 -19.31 -34.51
N MET A 224 -62.69 -19.38 -33.57
CA MET A 224 -61.62 -18.39 -33.47
C MET A 224 -60.41 -18.86 -34.28
N ASN A 225 -60.09 -18.09 -35.31
CA ASN A 225 -58.92 -18.26 -36.17
C ASN A 225 -57.64 -17.99 -35.37
N ASN A 226 -56.67 -18.90 -35.48
CA ASN A 226 -55.31 -18.75 -34.98
C ASN A 226 -54.57 -17.71 -35.84
N LEU A 227 -54.57 -16.43 -35.43
CA LEU A 227 -53.68 -15.44 -36.03
C LEU A 227 -52.35 -15.41 -35.30
N GLY A 228 -51.30 -15.77 -36.03
CA GLY A 228 -49.92 -15.75 -35.58
C GLY A 228 -49.48 -14.38 -35.07
N ARG A 229 -48.87 -14.39 -33.89
CA ARG A 229 -48.29 -13.22 -33.23
C ARG A 229 -47.06 -12.72 -34.02
N SER A 230 -47.25 -11.75 -34.90
CA SER A 230 -46.14 -11.05 -35.56
C SER A 230 -45.29 -10.31 -34.52
N LYS A 231 -43.98 -10.54 -34.55
CA LYS A 231 -42.99 -9.77 -33.78
C LYS A 231 -42.37 -8.74 -34.72
N SER A 232 -42.92 -7.54 -34.74
CA SER A 232 -42.30 -6.37 -35.37
C SER A 232 -42.19 -5.25 -34.34
N LEU A 233 -41.20 -5.32 -33.45
CA LEU A 233 -40.86 -4.26 -32.50
C LEU A 233 -39.71 -3.39 -33.02
N GLY A 234 -39.80 -2.96 -34.28
CA GLY A 234 -38.80 -2.08 -34.91
C GLY A 234 -39.38 -0.99 -35.80
N ALA A 235 -40.71 -0.85 -35.89
CA ALA A 235 -41.35 -0.03 -36.93
C ALA A 235 -41.68 1.41 -36.52
N LEU A 236 -41.36 1.86 -35.30
CA LEU A 236 -41.75 3.21 -34.83
C LEU A 236 -40.59 4.21 -34.66
N THR A 237 -39.34 3.81 -34.90
CA THR A 237 -38.20 4.75 -34.91
C THR A 237 -37.90 5.31 -36.30
N LEU A 238 -38.73 5.00 -37.30
CA LEU A 238 -38.66 5.50 -38.68
C LEU A 238 -39.86 6.37 -39.05
N THR A 239 -40.49 7.05 -38.08
CA THR A 239 -41.46 8.10 -38.43
C THR A 239 -40.69 9.31 -38.93
N SER A 240 -40.71 9.50 -40.25
CA SER A 240 -40.18 10.67 -40.95
C SER A 240 -40.60 11.97 -40.27
N THR A 241 -39.76 13.00 -40.31
CA THR A 241 -39.98 14.34 -39.73
C THR A 241 -41.20 15.10 -40.30
N ASP A 242 -41.92 14.48 -41.24
CA ASP A 242 -42.99 15.08 -42.03
C ASP A 242 -44.39 14.51 -41.74
N THR A 243 -44.54 13.72 -40.68
CA THR A 243 -45.88 13.23 -40.24
C THR A 243 -46.39 14.13 -39.12
N LEU A 244 -47.56 14.76 -39.30
CA LEU A 244 -48.20 15.58 -38.27
C LEU A 244 -48.28 14.79 -36.95
N PRO A 245 -47.91 15.39 -35.80
CA PRO A 245 -47.90 14.70 -34.52
C PRO A 245 -49.23 14.00 -34.29
N THR A 246 -49.23 12.67 -34.35
CA THR A 246 -50.44 11.90 -34.04
C THR A 246 -50.75 12.21 -32.57
N TYR A 247 -51.86 12.90 -32.30
CA TYR A 247 -52.22 13.36 -30.96
C TYR A 247 -51.97 12.26 -29.93
N ILE A 248 -51.02 12.50 -29.02
CA ILE A 248 -50.58 11.51 -28.05
C ILE A 248 -51.76 11.21 -27.14
N THR A 249 -52.36 10.02 -27.28
CA THR A 249 -53.46 9.58 -26.41
C THR A 249 -52.98 9.52 -24.97
N ASP A 250 -53.88 9.77 -24.00
CA ASP A 250 -53.50 9.78 -22.58
C ASP A 250 -52.83 8.47 -22.12
N ALA A 251 -53.26 7.34 -22.67
CA ALA A 251 -52.61 6.04 -22.44
C ALA A 251 -51.14 5.98 -22.90
N VAL A 252 -50.76 6.69 -23.97
CA VAL A 252 -49.36 6.81 -24.41
C VAL A 252 -48.59 7.68 -23.42
N ARG A 253 -49.17 8.80 -22.95
CA ARG A 253 -48.54 9.65 -21.93
C ARG A 253 -48.27 8.89 -20.62
N GLN A 254 -49.25 8.15 -20.12
CA GLN A 254 -49.11 7.37 -18.89
C GLN A 254 -48.02 6.29 -19.02
N ARG A 255 -47.95 5.63 -20.18
CA ARG A 255 -46.86 4.66 -20.47
C ARG A 255 -45.50 5.35 -20.48
N CYS A 256 -45.35 6.50 -21.14
CA CYS A 256 -44.09 7.24 -21.18
C CYS A 256 -43.65 7.70 -19.77
N VAL A 257 -44.59 8.16 -18.93
CA VAL A 257 -44.31 8.55 -17.54
C VAL A 257 -43.92 7.34 -16.70
N ALA A 258 -44.61 6.20 -16.84
CA ALA A 258 -44.28 4.97 -16.12
C ALA A 258 -42.89 4.43 -16.52
N ILE A 259 -42.53 4.49 -17.81
CA ILE A 259 -41.20 4.12 -18.30
C ILE A 259 -40.14 5.04 -17.71
N ARG A 260 -40.36 6.36 -17.70
CA ARG A 260 -39.42 7.33 -17.11
C ARG A 260 -39.20 7.06 -15.62
N LYS A 261 -40.27 6.93 -14.84
CA LYS A 261 -40.20 6.60 -13.41
C LYS A 261 -39.50 5.26 -13.16
N SER A 262 -39.78 4.24 -13.99
CA SER A 262 -39.09 2.95 -13.89
C SER A 262 -37.60 3.05 -14.21
N MET A 263 -37.20 3.92 -15.13
CA MET A 263 -35.78 4.14 -15.44
C MET A 263 -35.09 4.88 -14.30
N GLU A 264 -35.71 5.94 -13.78
CA GLU A 264 -35.20 6.71 -12.64
C GLU A 264 -34.97 5.83 -11.41
N ILE A 265 -35.93 4.96 -11.06
CA ILE A 265 -35.77 4.01 -9.95
C ILE A 265 -34.59 3.04 -10.17
N ARG A 266 -34.31 2.61 -11.41
CA ARG A 266 -33.14 1.76 -11.69
C ARG A 266 -31.84 2.55 -11.56
N GLU A 267 -31.84 3.80 -12.01
CA GLU A 267 -30.68 4.69 -11.94
C GLU A 267 -30.35 5.06 -10.50
N SER A 268 -31.34 5.43 -9.67
CA SER A 268 -31.14 5.69 -8.23
C SER A 268 -30.54 4.49 -7.50
N LYS A 269 -31.03 3.27 -7.76
CA LYS A 269 -30.45 2.04 -7.17
C LYS A 269 -29.02 1.79 -7.64
N SER A 270 -28.73 2.06 -8.91
CA SER A 270 -27.36 1.95 -9.44
C SER A 270 -26.43 2.98 -8.79
N GLN A 271 -26.93 4.20 -8.57
CA GLN A 271 -26.21 5.28 -7.92
C GLN A 271 -25.93 4.95 -6.45
N GLU A 272 -26.92 4.48 -5.70
CA GLU A 272 -26.77 4.00 -4.32
C GLU A 272 -25.72 2.89 -4.22
N SER A 273 -25.74 1.92 -5.15
CA SER A 273 -24.72 0.86 -5.20
C SER A 273 -23.31 1.42 -5.47
N ALA A 274 -23.19 2.43 -6.33
CA ALA A 274 -21.91 3.06 -6.64
C ALA A 274 -21.39 3.88 -5.45
N GLU A 275 -22.28 4.60 -4.76
CA GLU A 275 -21.96 5.36 -3.55
C GLU A 275 -21.57 4.47 -2.39
N TRP A 276 -22.26 3.33 -2.22
CA TRP A 276 -21.89 2.32 -1.25
C TRP A 276 -20.49 1.77 -1.53
N LEU A 277 -20.17 1.46 -2.79
CA LEU A 277 -18.85 0.94 -3.17
C LEU A 277 -17.74 1.98 -2.91
N LYS A 278 -17.98 3.24 -3.25
CA LYS A 278 -17.06 4.35 -2.93
C LYS A 278 -16.84 4.46 -1.43
N SER A 279 -17.92 4.47 -0.65
CA SER A 279 -17.86 4.56 0.81
C SER A 279 -17.13 3.37 1.43
N TYR A 280 -17.38 2.16 0.94
CA TYR A 280 -16.68 0.95 1.33
C TYR A 280 -15.18 1.02 1.01
N GLN A 281 -14.82 1.47 -0.19
CA GLN A 281 -13.43 1.64 -0.59
C GLN A 281 -12.71 2.66 0.29
N MET A 282 -13.34 3.78 0.60
CA MET A 282 -12.80 4.80 1.50
C MET A 282 -12.58 4.23 2.92
N ARG A 283 -13.55 3.50 3.47
CA ARG A 283 -13.41 2.83 4.78
C ARG A 283 -12.31 1.77 4.77
N SER A 284 -12.23 0.95 3.71
CA SER A 284 -11.17 -0.05 3.56
C SER A 284 -9.78 0.59 3.46
N GLN A 285 -9.63 1.70 2.74
CA GLN A 285 -8.37 2.44 2.67
C GLN A 285 -8.00 3.07 4.01
N ALA A 286 -8.96 3.65 4.72
CA ALA A 286 -8.73 4.19 6.07
C ALA A 286 -8.24 3.09 7.02
N MET A 287 -8.92 1.94 7.03
CA MET A 287 -8.52 0.76 7.81
C MET A 287 -7.12 0.25 7.42
N LYS A 288 -6.81 0.20 6.12
CA LYS A 288 -5.46 -0.18 5.67
C LYS A 288 -4.38 0.77 6.20
N LYS A 289 -4.67 2.07 6.25
CA LYS A 289 -3.73 3.07 6.82
C LYS A 289 -3.54 2.86 8.32
N THR A 290 -4.61 2.64 9.08
CA THR A 290 -4.50 2.43 10.54
C THR A 290 -3.76 1.13 10.86
N VAL A 291 -4.07 0.04 10.17
CA VAL A 291 -3.36 -1.24 10.31
C VAL A 291 -1.89 -1.08 9.93
N LEU A 292 -1.57 -0.38 8.84
CA LEU A 292 -0.19 -0.11 8.44
C LEU A 292 0.57 0.69 9.50
N LEU A 293 -0.05 1.72 10.08
CA LEU A 293 0.57 2.51 11.14
C LEU A 293 0.83 1.67 12.39
N HIS A 294 -0.13 0.84 12.78
CA HIS A 294 0.03 -0.05 13.93
C HIS A 294 1.13 -1.09 13.71
N ALA A 295 1.17 -1.71 12.52
CA ALA A 295 2.25 -2.63 12.15
C ALA A 295 3.62 -1.95 12.17
N LYS A 296 3.72 -0.69 11.71
CA LYS A 296 4.96 0.09 11.78
C LYS A 296 5.39 0.43 13.21
N LEU A 297 4.44 0.66 14.12
CA LEU A 297 4.72 0.97 15.52
C LEU A 297 5.23 -0.26 16.29
N LEU A 298 4.72 -1.45 15.92
CA LEU A 298 5.12 -2.71 16.53
C LEU A 298 6.41 -3.30 15.92
N ASP A 299 6.86 -2.77 14.77
CA ASP A 299 8.12 -3.17 14.15
C ASP A 299 9.29 -2.42 14.82
N PRO A 300 10.23 -3.13 15.50
CA PRO A 300 11.42 -2.49 16.07
C PRO A 300 12.33 -1.89 14.99
N HIS A 301 12.20 -2.34 13.74
CA HIS A 301 12.99 -1.87 12.62
C HIS A 301 12.21 -0.84 11.79
N SER A 302 12.88 0.26 11.46
CA SER A 302 12.32 1.23 10.53
C SER A 302 12.37 0.68 9.10
N SER A 303 11.32 0.96 8.31
CA SER A 303 11.28 0.46 6.93
C SER A 303 12.45 1.03 6.12
N LEU A 304 13.09 0.18 5.32
CA LEU A 304 14.24 0.58 4.48
C LEU A 304 13.94 1.80 3.59
N LYS A 305 12.68 1.92 3.12
CA LYS A 305 12.23 3.06 2.33
C LYS A 305 12.26 4.37 3.12
N ASP A 306 11.85 4.33 4.39
CA ASP A 306 11.83 5.50 5.26
C ASP A 306 13.26 5.92 5.63
N VAL A 307 14.15 4.96 5.91
CA VAL A 307 15.58 5.20 6.20
C VAL A 307 16.32 5.78 4.99
N CYS A 308 16.11 5.22 3.79
CA CYS A 308 16.75 5.68 2.57
C CYS A 308 16.41 7.16 2.29
N ASN A 309 15.14 7.54 2.38
CA ASN A 309 14.71 8.92 2.19
C ASN A 309 15.33 9.86 3.24
N GLY A 310 15.38 9.44 4.50
CA GLY A 310 16.03 10.20 5.57
C GLY A 310 17.53 10.39 5.36
N ASN A 311 18.24 9.34 4.91
CA ASN A 311 19.66 9.41 4.57
C ASN A 311 19.92 10.42 3.44
N VAL A 312 19.14 10.35 2.35
CA VAL A 312 19.28 11.28 1.22
C VAL A 312 19.13 12.72 1.67
N GLN A 313 18.16 13.01 2.54
CA GLN A 313 17.96 14.36 3.06
C GLN A 313 19.13 14.82 3.93
N ARG A 314 19.65 13.94 4.81
CA ARG A 314 20.84 14.24 5.62
C ARG A 314 22.08 14.53 4.77
N HIS A 315 22.29 13.78 3.68
CA HIS A 315 23.40 14.04 2.76
C HIS A 315 23.28 15.41 2.08
N ARG A 316 22.07 15.78 1.64
CA ARG A 316 21.81 17.12 1.06
C ARG A 316 22.11 18.23 2.05
N GLU A 317 21.69 18.08 3.30
CA GLU A 317 21.93 19.06 4.36
C GLU A 317 23.43 19.16 4.69
N ALA A 318 24.13 18.02 4.77
CA ALA A 318 25.58 17.99 4.97
C ALA A 318 26.34 18.66 3.82
N ASP A 319 25.92 18.46 2.56
CA ASP A 319 26.51 19.13 1.40
C ASP A 319 26.31 20.64 1.44
N LEU A 320 25.09 21.08 1.79
CA LEU A 320 24.79 22.50 1.95
C LEU A 320 25.63 23.12 3.08
N GLN A 321 25.81 22.41 4.19
CA GLN A 321 26.62 22.88 5.30
C GLN A 321 28.10 22.98 4.92
N ARG A 322 28.66 21.93 4.30
CA ARG A 322 30.03 21.95 3.75
C ARG A 322 30.27 23.13 2.83
N MET A 323 29.30 23.44 1.94
CA MET A 323 29.44 24.56 1.03
C MET A 323 29.41 25.92 1.75
N LYS A 324 28.60 26.07 2.81
CA LYS A 324 28.60 27.29 3.63
C LYS A 324 29.92 27.49 4.35
N ASP A 325 30.47 26.42 4.91
CA ASP A 325 31.74 26.46 5.64
C ASP A 325 32.91 26.75 4.70
N TYR A 326 32.94 26.10 3.53
CA TYR A 326 33.91 26.40 2.47
C TYR A 326 33.85 27.87 2.02
N MET A 327 32.65 28.42 1.83
CA MET A 327 32.51 29.85 1.50
C MET A 327 32.98 30.78 2.62
N ARG A 328 32.82 30.38 3.88
CA ARG A 328 33.31 31.14 5.03
C ARG A 328 34.84 31.14 5.05
N GLU A 329 35.46 29.97 4.92
CA GLU A 329 36.92 29.85 4.84
C GLU A 329 37.51 30.65 3.69
N LEU A 330 36.86 30.64 2.50
CA LEU A 330 37.27 31.48 1.37
C LEU A 330 37.19 32.98 1.69
N ARG A 331 36.18 33.42 2.44
CA ARG A 331 36.07 34.82 2.87
C ARG A 331 37.16 35.16 3.87
N ASP A 332 37.41 34.29 4.84
CA ASP A 332 38.44 34.49 5.87
C ASP A 332 39.84 34.50 5.26
N MET A 333 40.12 33.59 4.31
CA MET A 333 41.37 33.60 3.54
C MET A 333 41.55 34.91 2.78
N LYS A 334 40.51 35.39 2.10
CA LYS A 334 40.54 36.67 1.40
C LYS A 334 40.74 37.84 2.36
N ALA A 335 40.12 37.83 3.53
CA ALA A 335 40.30 38.85 4.56
C ALA A 335 41.76 38.88 5.06
N ARG A 336 42.32 37.72 5.43
CA ARG A 336 43.74 37.62 5.86
C ARG A 336 44.72 38.11 4.80
N VAL A 337 44.48 37.79 3.53
CA VAL A 337 45.32 38.26 2.42
C VAL A 337 45.18 39.77 2.22
N ARG A 338 43.99 40.35 2.44
CA ARG A 338 43.75 41.80 2.32
C ARG A 338 44.34 42.59 3.48
N GLU A 339 44.28 42.08 4.71
CA GLU A 339 44.80 42.76 5.90
C GLU A 339 46.33 42.77 5.96
N ARG A 340 47.00 41.81 5.30
CA ARG A 340 48.46 41.72 5.31
C ARG A 340 49.06 42.88 4.50
N PRO A 341 49.78 43.83 5.13
CA PRO A 341 50.36 44.96 4.42
C PRO A 341 51.47 44.48 3.49
N TYR A 342 51.54 45.09 2.30
CA TYR A 342 52.55 44.75 1.31
C TYR A 342 53.96 45.09 1.80
N LEU A 343 54.98 44.42 1.26
CA LEU A 343 56.37 44.66 1.68
C LEU A 343 56.79 46.13 1.49
N PHE A 344 56.41 46.76 0.37
CA PHE A 344 56.70 48.18 0.13
C PHE A 344 55.98 49.10 1.13
N GLU A 345 54.78 48.72 1.56
CA GLU A 345 54.02 49.47 2.55
C GLU A 345 54.66 49.35 3.94
N GLN A 346 55.08 48.14 4.33
CA GLN A 346 55.84 47.91 5.55
C GLN A 346 57.17 48.69 5.56
N VAL A 347 57.91 48.68 4.44
CA VAL A 347 59.15 49.45 4.30
C VAL A 347 58.88 50.95 4.39
N LYS A 348 57.80 51.44 3.78
CA LYS A 348 57.38 52.84 3.89
C LYS A 348 57.01 53.23 5.32
N GLN A 349 56.28 52.37 6.05
CA GLN A 349 55.94 52.57 7.46
C GLN A 349 57.21 52.61 8.33
N LYS A 350 58.13 51.66 8.17
CA LYS A 350 59.43 51.66 8.88
C LYS A 350 60.24 52.91 8.59
N ASN A 351 60.38 53.28 7.32
CA ASN A 351 61.12 54.49 6.93
C ASN A 351 60.47 55.77 7.49
N ALA A 352 59.14 55.85 7.51
CA ALA A 352 58.41 56.96 8.12
C ALA A 352 58.65 57.02 9.64
N LYS A 353 58.58 55.87 10.33
CA LYS A 353 58.88 55.75 11.76
C LYS A 353 60.30 56.23 12.07
N THR A 354 61.30 55.71 11.35
CA THR A 354 62.70 56.11 11.53
C THR A 354 62.92 57.60 11.24
N ARG A 355 62.26 58.17 10.23
CA ARG A 355 62.32 59.63 9.97
C ARG A 355 61.71 60.44 11.11
N ALA A 356 60.58 59.99 11.67
CA ALA A 356 59.94 60.63 12.81
C ALA A 356 60.84 60.56 14.06
N GLU A 357 61.41 59.39 14.37
CA GLU A 357 62.37 59.18 15.45
C GLU A 357 63.61 60.07 15.29
N GLN A 358 64.20 60.15 14.10
CA GLN A 358 65.32 61.05 13.84
C GLN A 358 64.96 62.52 14.05
N THR A 359 63.74 62.91 13.67
CA THR A 359 63.26 64.28 13.86
C THR A 359 63.04 64.58 15.34
N PHE A 360 62.52 63.60 16.10
CA PHE A 360 62.36 63.67 17.54
C PHE A 360 63.71 63.81 18.25
N ARG A 361 64.67 62.92 17.97
CA ARG A 361 66.04 63.00 18.53
C ARG A 361 66.72 64.33 18.23
N ARG A 362 66.67 64.78 16.97
CA ARG A 362 67.20 66.10 16.58
C ARG A 362 66.55 67.26 17.35
N LYS A 363 65.26 67.16 17.70
CA LYS A 363 64.58 68.18 18.52
C LYS A 363 65.04 68.13 19.97
N LEU A 364 65.13 66.94 20.56
CA LEU A 364 65.63 66.76 21.94
C LEU A 364 67.06 67.27 22.10
N GLU A 365 67.95 66.93 21.15
CA GLU A 365 69.33 67.40 21.10
C GLU A 365 69.40 68.93 21.04
N LYS A 366 68.57 69.58 20.20
CA LYS A 366 68.50 71.05 20.12
C LYS A 366 68.03 71.70 21.42
N THR A 367 67.17 71.02 22.17
CA THR A 367 66.69 71.48 23.48
C THR A 367 67.60 71.09 24.64
N GLY A 368 68.65 70.30 24.40
CA GLY A 368 69.59 69.83 25.43
C GLY A 368 69.01 68.78 26.40
N ILE A 369 67.89 68.14 26.05
CA ILE A 369 67.21 67.15 26.89
C ILE A 369 67.61 65.74 26.40
N LYS A 370 67.93 64.83 27.32
CA LYS A 370 68.28 63.44 26.99
C LYS A 370 67.02 62.60 26.74
N GLU A 371 67.07 61.69 25.77
CA GLU A 371 65.96 60.77 25.41
C GLU A 371 65.47 59.96 26.63
N GLN A 372 66.40 59.42 27.42
CA GLN A 372 66.13 58.65 28.64
C GLN A 372 65.28 59.41 29.67
N PHE A 373 65.47 60.73 29.80
CA PHE A 373 64.69 61.56 30.73
C PHE A 373 63.23 61.64 30.30
N VAL A 374 62.96 61.69 28.98
CA VAL A 374 61.61 61.75 28.42
C VAL A 374 60.91 60.39 28.52
N GLU A 375 61.65 59.30 28.33
CA GLU A 375 61.14 57.93 28.50
C GLU A 375 60.75 57.68 29.96
N GLU A 376 61.61 58.01 30.92
CA GLU A 376 61.37 57.82 32.37
C GLU A 376 60.21 58.69 32.89
N THR A 377 60.13 59.95 32.45
CA THR A 377 58.98 60.83 32.77
C THR A 377 57.69 60.41 32.06
N GLY A 378 57.78 59.83 30.86
CA GLY A 378 56.65 59.31 30.10
C GLY A 378 56.10 57.99 30.63
N GLU A 379 56.95 57.09 31.12
CA GLU A 379 56.55 55.83 31.78
C GLU A 379 55.91 56.07 33.15
N SER A 380 56.40 57.04 33.92
CA SER A 380 55.82 57.42 35.21
C SER A 380 54.36 57.92 35.11
N PHE A 381 53.95 58.44 33.94
CA PHE A 381 52.57 58.89 33.67
C PHE A 381 51.63 57.80 33.13
N ARG A 382 52.09 56.55 32.93
CA ARG A 382 51.28 55.42 32.44
C ARG A 382 50.54 54.71 33.59
N PHE A 383 49.85 55.44 34.45
CA PHE A 383 48.99 54.84 35.49
C PHE A 383 47.52 55.23 35.27
N ASP A 384 46.71 54.17 35.13
CA ASP A 384 45.24 54.13 35.12
C ASP A 384 44.52 54.61 33.85
N ASP A 385 44.46 53.74 32.85
CA ASP A 385 43.29 53.61 31.96
C ASP A 385 43.22 52.14 31.52
N THR A 386 42.90 51.27 32.48
CA THR A 386 42.28 49.98 32.16
C THR A 386 40.82 50.25 31.81
N ASP A 387 40.53 50.39 30.51
CA ASP A 387 39.39 49.70 29.92
C ASP A 387 39.45 49.72 28.38
N THR A 388 39.37 48.51 27.81
CA THR A 388 39.14 48.20 26.39
C THR A 388 40.35 48.23 25.45
N SER A 389 41.01 47.07 25.29
CA SER A 389 41.23 46.40 23.99
C SER A 389 42.45 45.48 24.09
N SER A 390 42.21 44.17 24.08
CA SER A 390 43.25 43.16 24.05
C SER A 390 44.09 43.28 22.76
N GLU A 391 45.35 43.68 22.89
CA GLU A 391 46.35 43.44 21.84
C GLU A 391 47.29 42.32 22.24
N LYS A 392 47.59 41.53 21.22
CA LYS A 392 48.17 40.20 21.28
C LYS A 392 49.66 40.30 21.58
N GLU A 393 50.04 39.66 22.67
CA GLU A 393 51.42 39.32 23.00
C GLU A 393 51.96 38.34 21.94
N ILE A 394 52.87 38.82 21.09
CA ILE A 394 53.61 37.99 20.14
C ILE A 394 54.70 37.28 20.94
N GLN A 395 54.38 36.10 21.46
CA GLN A 395 55.39 35.15 21.91
C GLN A 395 55.97 34.43 20.69
N SER A 396 57.20 34.80 20.35
CA SER A 396 58.10 33.99 19.53
C SER A 396 58.35 32.66 20.25
N ARG A 397 57.75 31.57 19.76
CA ARG A 397 58.06 30.21 20.20
C ARG A 397 58.75 29.46 19.07
N GLU A 398 60.00 29.11 19.35
CA GLU A 398 60.88 28.30 18.54
C GLU A 398 60.30 26.91 18.28
N GLU A 399 60.61 26.44 17.07
CA GLU A 399 60.43 25.10 16.54
C GLU A 399 61.19 24.08 17.40
N ASN A 400 60.48 23.08 17.94
CA ASN A 400 61.03 21.77 18.26
C ASN A 400 59.90 20.71 18.24
N VAL A 401 60.00 19.84 17.23
CA VAL A 401 59.90 18.36 17.20
C VAL A 401 59.02 17.63 18.24
N GLU A 402 58.28 16.64 17.72
CA GLU A 402 57.68 15.48 18.38
C GLU A 402 56.52 15.72 19.37
N ASP A 403 55.32 15.28 18.99
CA ASP A 403 54.73 14.09 19.60
C ASP A 403 53.38 13.73 18.98
N GLY A 404 53.25 12.43 18.65
CA GLY A 404 52.04 11.82 18.12
C GLY A 404 50.88 11.93 19.11
N LYS A 405 49.78 12.56 18.69
CA LYS A 405 48.53 12.55 19.46
C LYS A 405 47.76 11.26 19.23
N LYS A 406 47.92 10.41 20.24
CA LYS A 406 47.00 9.43 20.80
C LYS A 406 45.53 9.76 20.53
N ILE A 407 44.82 8.76 20.01
CA ILE A 407 43.37 8.68 19.92
C ILE A 407 42.83 8.65 21.36
N GLU A 408 41.95 9.58 21.71
CA GLU A 408 41.14 9.50 22.92
C GLU A 408 39.69 9.27 22.53
N ASP A 409 39.13 8.27 23.20
CA ASP A 409 37.82 7.67 23.00
C ASP A 409 36.69 8.68 23.19
N VAL A 410 35.74 8.62 22.25
CA VAL A 410 34.47 9.33 22.35
C VAL A 410 33.66 8.66 23.46
N GLU A 411 33.50 9.36 24.57
CA GLU A 411 32.60 8.99 25.66
C GLU A 411 31.17 8.78 25.14
N ASP A 412 30.66 7.58 25.37
CA ASP A 412 29.26 7.18 25.21
C ASP A 412 28.36 8.07 26.08
N LYS A 413 27.62 8.97 25.43
CA LYS A 413 26.52 9.68 26.08
C LYS A 413 25.33 8.74 26.25
N SER A 414 25.32 8.12 27.42
CA SER A 414 24.19 7.47 28.08
C SER A 414 22.89 8.28 27.91
N VAL A 415 21.94 7.70 27.17
CA VAL A 415 20.58 8.20 27.04
C VAL A 415 19.82 7.82 28.31
N LYS A 416 19.65 8.81 29.19
CA LYS A 416 18.82 8.70 30.40
C LYS A 416 17.35 8.57 29.98
N SER A 417 16.78 7.40 30.24
CA SER A 417 15.35 7.08 30.14
C SER A 417 14.51 8.06 30.98
N LYS A 418 13.58 8.78 30.33
CA LYS A 418 12.45 9.42 31.01
C LYS A 418 11.36 8.36 31.21
N GLY A 419 11.11 8.02 32.47
CA GLY A 419 9.98 7.22 32.89
C GLY A 419 8.67 7.99 32.72
N GLU A 420 7.64 7.20 32.43
CA GLU A 420 6.22 7.55 32.48
C GLU A 420 5.83 8.16 33.82
N GLU A 421 5.03 9.22 33.76
CA GLU A 421 4.04 9.52 34.80
C GLU A 421 2.80 10.04 34.07
N MET A 422 1.73 9.25 34.11
CA MET A 422 0.39 9.61 33.66
C MET A 422 -0.49 9.91 34.87
N PRO A 423 -1.45 10.83 34.70
CA PRO A 423 -2.83 10.59 35.10
C PRO A 423 -3.73 10.25 33.91
#